data_AF-X1BXV9-F1
#
_entry.id   AF-X1BXV9-F1
#
_cell.length_a   1.000
_cell.length_b   1.000
_cell.length_c   1.000
_cell.angle_alpha   90.00
_cell.angle_beta   90.00
_cell.angle_gamma   90.00
#
_symmetry.space_group_name_H-M   'P 1'
#
loop_
_entity.id
_entity.type
_entity.pdbx_description
1 polymer ?
#
loop_
_entity_poly.entity_id
_entity_poly.type
_entity_poly.pdbx_seq_one_letter_code
_entity_poly.pdbx_strand_id
1 'polypeptide(L)'
;HPVVEQINISERFIPNDCYLDTNKEQILIITGPNMAGKSTFLRQVALICIIAQMGCFVPAKSANLGIIDSVNKSFKVAYDF
;
A
#
# COMPACT_ATOMS: atom_id res chain seq x y z
N HIS A 1 -16.90 -16.78 1.65
CA HIS A 1 -17.13 -17.51 2.90
C HIS A 1 -16.20 -18.72 2.98
N PRO A 2 -14.90 -18.56 2.84
CA PRO A 2 -13.92 -18.92 3.89
C PRO A 2 -12.52 -18.34 3.60
N VAL A 3 -12.40 -17.27 2.79
CA VAL A 3 -11.10 -16.86 2.22
C VAL A 3 -10.41 -15.74 3.02
N VAL A 4 -11.11 -15.02 3.90
CA VAL A 4 -10.46 -13.93 4.67
C VAL A 4 -10.48 -14.15 6.18
N GLU A 5 -11.37 -14.99 6.71
CA GLU A 5 -11.27 -15.45 8.11
C GLU A 5 -9.98 -16.27 8.39
N GLN A 6 -9.20 -16.61 7.34
CA GLN A 6 -7.98 -17.42 7.43
C GLN A 6 -6.66 -16.67 7.15
N ILE A 7 -6.66 -15.34 7.02
CA ILE A 7 -5.40 -14.59 6.84
C ILE A 7 -4.88 -14.16 8.22
N ASN A 8 -4.26 -15.11 8.92
CA ASN A 8 -3.38 -14.94 10.08
C ASN A 8 -3.73 -13.82 11.07
N ILE A 9 -4.66 -14.11 11.99
CA ILE A 9 -4.93 -13.32 13.21
C ILE A 9 -3.71 -13.26 14.15
N SER A 10 -2.67 -14.06 13.90
CA SER A 10 -1.47 -14.20 14.75
C SER A 10 -0.35 -13.19 14.48
N GLU A 11 -0.31 -12.51 13.34
CA GLU A 11 0.68 -11.47 13.08
C GLU A 11 0.03 -10.09 13.23
N ARG A 12 0.42 -9.39 14.29
CA ARG A 12 -0.02 -8.01 14.54
C ARG A 12 0.46 -7.12 13.39
N PHE A 13 -0.46 -6.71 12.52
CA PHE A 13 -0.17 -5.74 11.48
C PHE A 13 0.30 -4.43 12.10
N ILE A 14 1.47 -3.95 11.67
CA ILE A 14 2.02 -2.66 12.09
C ILE A 14 1.62 -1.62 11.04
N PRO A 15 0.85 -0.58 11.42
CA PRO A 15 0.51 0.51 10.51
C PRO A 15 1.77 1.18 9.95
N ASN A 16 1.70 1.58 8.67
CA ASN A 16 2.76 2.32 8.00
C ASN A 16 2.23 3.66 7.52
N ASP A 17 2.98 4.72 7.77
CA ASP A 17 2.71 6.04 7.23
C ASP A 17 3.22 6.14 5.79
N CYS A 18 2.56 6.96 4.97
CA CYS A 18 2.95 7.23 3.59
C CYS A 18 2.79 8.73 3.32
N TYR A 19 3.86 9.35 2.82
CA TYR A 19 3.84 10.74 2.40
C TYR A 19 4.41 10.81 0.98
N LEU A 20 3.63 11.42 0.09
CA LEU A 20 4.00 11.76 -1.27
C LEU A 20 3.37 13.11 -1.58
N ASP A 21 4.10 13.96 -2.28
CA ASP A 21 3.59 15.25 -2.73
C ASP A 21 3.97 15.51 -4.20
N THR A 22 3.37 16.56 -4.76
CA THR A 22 3.60 16.93 -6.16
C THR A 22 4.82 17.81 -6.36
N ASN A 23 5.56 18.18 -5.32
CA ASN A 23 6.59 19.23 -5.39
C ASN A 23 8.01 18.73 -5.09
N LYS A 24 8.17 17.82 -4.13
CA LYS A 24 9.44 17.35 -3.58
C LYS A 24 9.50 15.82 -3.53
N GLU A 25 8.50 15.16 -2.96
CA GLU A 25 8.54 13.73 -2.66
C GLU A 25 7.58 12.97 -3.58
N GLN A 26 7.89 12.96 -4.87
CA GLN A 26 7.09 12.30 -5.91
C GLN A 26 7.40 10.80 -6.06
N ILE A 27 8.56 10.34 -5.58
CA ILE A 27 9.05 8.96 -5.74
C ILE A 27 9.48 8.41 -4.38
N LEU A 28 8.92 7.26 -4.02
CA LEU A 28 9.30 6.50 -2.83
C LEU A 28 10.12 5.26 -3.22
N ILE A 29 11.37 5.20 -2.79
CA ILE A 29 12.24 4.02 -2.98
C ILE A 29 12.17 3.14 -1.73
N ILE A 30 11.64 1.93 -1.87
CA ILE A 30 11.49 0.98 -0.76
C ILE A 30 12.48 -0.17 -0.92
N THR A 31 13.44 -0.26 -0.02
CA THR A 31 14.45 -1.33 0.01
C THR A 31 14.25 -2.27 1.20
N GLY A 32 14.95 -3.40 1.22
CA GLY A 32 14.91 -4.38 2.31
C GLY A 32 14.77 -5.83 1.83
N PRO A 33 14.90 -6.81 2.73
CA PRO A 33 14.89 -8.24 2.37
C PRO A 33 13.54 -8.69 1.83
N ASN A 34 13.53 -9.78 1.06
CA ASN A 34 12.29 -10.44 0.65
C ASN A 34 11.45 -10.77 1.89
N MET A 35 10.13 -10.59 1.78
CA MET A 35 9.15 -10.74 2.88
C MET A 35 9.16 -9.66 3.98
N ALA A 36 9.97 -8.59 3.87
CA ALA A 36 9.92 -7.44 4.80
C ALA A 36 8.66 -6.54 4.69
N GLY A 37 7.53 -7.06 4.18
CA GLY A 37 6.29 -6.30 4.08
C GLY A 37 6.23 -5.25 2.96
N LYS A 38 7.27 -5.05 2.15
CA LYS A 38 7.30 -4.04 1.06
C LYS A 38 6.10 -4.15 0.10
N SER A 39 5.77 -5.37 -0.35
CA SER A 39 4.62 -5.63 -1.23
C SER A 39 3.27 -5.47 -0.51
N THR A 40 3.26 -5.56 0.83
CA THR A 40 2.08 -5.32 1.66
C THR A 40 1.85 -3.82 1.79
N PHE A 41 2.90 -3.05 2.08
CA PHE A 41 2.86 -1.59 2.12
C PHE A 41 2.36 -0.98 0.81
N LEU A 42 2.94 -1.38 -0.34
CA LEU A 42 2.52 -0.85 -1.65
C LEU A 42 1.05 -1.15 -1.95
N ARG A 43 0.57 -2.34 -1.56
CA ARG A 43 -0.84 -2.71 -1.73
C ARG A 43 -1.76 -1.92 -0.78
N GLN A 44 -1.33 -1.67 0.45
CA GLN A 44 -2.07 -0.85 1.40
C GLN A 44 -2.29 0.56 0.86
N VAL A 45 -1.24 1.23 0.38
CA VAL A 45 -1.34 2.58 -0.19
C VAL A 45 -2.29 2.60 -1.39
N ALA A 46 -2.13 1.66 -2.32
CA ALA A 46 -3.00 1.52 -3.49
C ALA A 46 -4.48 1.33 -3.10
N LEU A 47 -4.75 0.47 -2.11
CA LEU A 47 -6.10 0.20 -1.63
C LEU A 47 -6.73 1.45 -1.02
N ILE A 48 -5.98 2.18 -0.18
CA ILE A 48 -6.43 3.44 0.45
C ILE A 48 -6.85 4.46 -0.61
N CYS A 49 -6.06 4.63 -1.67
CA CYS A 49 -6.40 5.53 -2.77
C CYS A 49 -7.75 5.18 -3.43
N ILE A 50 -7.96 3.90 -3.71
CA ILE A 50 -9.18 3.42 -4.37
C ILE A 50 -10.40 3.65 -3.49
N ILE A 51 -10.38 3.18 -2.23
CA ILE A 51 -11.55 3.28 -1.35
C ILE A 51 -11.85 4.73 -0.94
N ALA A 52 -10.84 5.60 -0.85
CA ALA A 52 -11.05 7.03 -0.61
C ALA A 52 -11.81 7.68 -1.78
N GLN A 53 -11.43 7.37 -3.02
CA GLN A 53 -12.12 7.89 -4.21
C GLN A 53 -13.50 7.27 -4.45
N MET A 54 -13.80 6.13 -3.83
CA MET A 54 -15.16 5.58 -3.76
C MET A 54 -16.04 6.32 -2.75
N GLY A 55 -15.49 7.24 -1.95
CA GLY A 55 -16.20 7.96 -0.90
C GLY A 55 -16.34 7.17 0.41
N CYS A 56 -15.55 6.10 0.60
CA CYS A 56 -15.56 5.30 1.82
C CYS A 56 -14.56 5.83 2.86
N PHE A 57 -14.82 5.55 4.14
CA PHE A 57 -13.80 5.67 5.18
C PHE A 57 -12.62 4.75 4.90
N VAL A 58 -11.42 5.23 5.19
CA VAL A 58 -10.17 4.50 4.97
C VAL A 58 -9.55 4.02 6.28
N PRO A 59 -8.82 2.89 6.32
CA PRO A 59 -8.18 2.36 7.52
C PRO A 59 -6.88 3.12 7.82
N ALA A 60 -6.99 4.40 8.17
CA ALA A 60 -5.89 5.27 8.59
C ALA A 60 -6.34 6.21 9.70
N LYS A 61 -5.39 6.67 10.53
CA LYS A 61 -5.68 7.70 11.55
C LYS A 61 -6.11 9.03 10.92
N SER A 62 -5.52 9.35 9.76
CA SER A 62 -5.83 10.51 8.93
C SER A 62 -5.37 10.21 7.50
N ALA A 63 -6.08 10.74 6.50
CA ALA A 63 -5.68 10.66 5.10
C ALA A 63 -5.98 11.97 4.39
N ASN A 64 -5.01 12.49 3.65
CA ASN A 64 -5.18 13.61 2.73
C ASN A 64 -4.72 13.13 1.35
N LEU A 65 -5.64 13.09 0.39
CA LEU A 65 -5.43 12.51 -0.92
C LEU A 65 -5.93 13.50 -1.99
N GLY A 66 -5.07 13.79 -2.96
CA GLY A 66 -5.52 14.41 -4.21
C GLY A 66 -6.32 13.41 -5.06
N ILE A 67 -7.00 13.90 -6.09
CA ILE A 67 -7.67 13.03 -7.06
C ILE A 67 -6.59 12.28 -7.85
N ILE A 68 -6.61 10.96 -7.80
CA ILE A 68 -5.68 10.10 -8.55
C ILE A 68 -6.42 9.60 -9.79
N ASP A 69 -5.81 9.83 -10.95
CA ASP A 69 -6.33 9.39 -12.24
C ASP A 69 -6.27 7.87 -12.39
N SER A 70 -5.12 7.27 -12.05
CA SER A 70 -4.94 5.81 -12.15
C SER A 70 -3.93 5.27 -11.13
N VAL A 71 -4.17 4.04 -10.67
CA VAL A 71 -3.26 3.28 -9.80
C VAL A 71 -2.73 2.09 -10.58
N ASN A 72 -1.45 2.14 -10.94
CA ASN A 72 -0.80 1.11 -11.76
C ASN A 72 0.24 0.35 -10.95
N LYS A 73 0.19 -0.99 -10.99
CA LYS A 73 1.19 -1.85 -10.36
C LYS A 73 1.99 -2.60 -11.42
N SER A 74 3.30 -2.35 -11.47
CA SER A 74 4.26 -3.13 -12.24
C SER A 74 5.19 -3.86 -11.27
N PHE A 75 5.17 -5.19 -11.29
CA PHE A 75 6.08 -6.03 -10.50
C PHE A 75 6.94 -6.85 -11.45
N LYS A 76 8.24 -6.60 -11.48
CA LYS A 76 9.21 -7.43 -12.18
C LYS A 76 10.02 -8.17 -11.14
N VAL A 77 9.93 -9.49 -11.12
CA VAL A 77 10.90 -10.34 -10.42
C VAL A 77 12.08 -10.49 -11.35
N ALA A 78 13.20 -9.86 -11.01
CA ALA A 78 14.47 -10.22 -11.63
C ALA A 78 14.89 -11.55 -11.01
N TYR A 79 14.98 -12.60 -11.82
CA TYR A 79 15.71 -13.80 -11.47
C TYR A 79 17.17 -13.54 -11.85
N ASP A 80 18.04 -13.38 -10.86
CA ASP A 80 19.47 -13.43 -11.08
C ASP A 80 19.86 -14.91 -11.33
N PHE A 81 20.45 -15.18 -12.49
CA PHE A 81 21.27 -16.37 -12.74
C PHE A 81 22.73 -15.94 -12.77
#